data_AF-A0A7Y5DFI6-F1
#
_entry.id   AF-A0A7Y5DFI6-F1
#
_cell.length_a   1.000
_cell.length_b   1.000
_cell.length_c   1.000
_cell.angle_alpha   90.00
_cell.angle_beta   90.00
_cell.angle_gamma   90.00
#
_symmetry.space_group_name_H-M   'P 1'
#
loop_
_entity.id
_entity.type
_entity.pdbx_description
1 polymer ?
#
loop_
_entity_poly.entity_id
_entity_poly.type
_entity_poly.pdbx_seq_one_letter_code
_entity_poly.pdbx_strand_id
1 'polypeptide(L)'
;MQSFHVVQWQTIAGRGVIAIVEAPPVITIQPDELIELDGLLYCVSHVESFSYDPGYSRARTLGLIVSPTTPRIVTSLLESYAPQAIIRAPPRGTLHMTDISPTDSSIPTRRRAILCDIDGTIALRGTRDPYDFEQAMEDAVNWPIVHLIEQLLTSSPHPVSLILLSGRQEQFRDITEYWLFRHQLFPTRHSLWLRLTGDPRPDVVVKEELFHRIIAPEFHVEYVFDDRNTVVAMWRRLGLTCLQVADGAF
;
A
#
# COMPACT_ATOMS: atom_id res chain seq x y z
N MET A 1 3.14 -8.28 29.20
CA MET A 1 3.81 -7.54 28.12
C MET A 1 3.83 -8.46 26.90
N GLN A 2 3.23 -8.02 25.80
CA GLN A 2 3.09 -8.83 24.59
C GLN A 2 4.41 -8.80 23.80
N SER A 3 4.81 -9.93 23.19
CA SER A 3 6.07 -10.04 22.42
C SER A 3 5.77 -10.47 20.99
N PHE A 4 6.47 -9.88 20.03
CA PHE A 4 6.27 -10.13 18.61
C PHE A 4 7.59 -10.26 17.87
N HIS A 5 7.56 -11.05 16.80
CA HIS A 5 8.64 -11.10 15.82
C HIS A 5 8.42 -10.06 14.74
N VAL A 6 9.42 -9.22 14.47
CA VAL A 6 9.30 -8.20 13.42
C VAL A 6 9.58 -8.84 12.07
N VAL A 7 8.57 -8.79 11.19
CA VAL A 7 8.69 -9.22 9.80
C VAL A 7 9.41 -8.16 8.98
N GLN A 8 9.11 -6.89 9.24
CA GLN A 8 9.67 -5.77 8.48
C GLN A 8 9.65 -4.45 9.26
N TRP A 9 10.67 -3.63 9.06
CA TRP A 9 10.71 -2.24 9.50
C TRP A 9 10.42 -1.29 8.33
N GLN A 10 9.66 -0.22 8.57
CA GLN A 10 9.42 0.83 7.60
C GLN A 10 9.57 2.21 8.25
N THR A 11 10.23 3.15 7.56
CA THR A 11 10.28 4.55 7.99
C THR A 11 9.28 5.36 7.18
N ILE A 12 8.40 6.10 7.84
CA ILE A 12 7.46 7.01 7.19
C ILE A 12 7.85 8.45 7.52
N ALA A 13 8.15 9.21 6.47
CA ALA A 13 8.48 10.63 6.58
C ALA A 13 7.36 11.38 7.32
N GLY A 14 7.70 11.99 8.46
CA GLY A 14 6.75 12.73 9.31
C GLY A 14 5.87 11.89 10.23
N ARG A 15 5.90 10.54 10.17
CA ARG A 15 5.11 9.67 11.06
C ARG A 15 5.92 8.70 11.93
N GLY A 16 7.24 8.59 11.71
CA GLY A 16 8.12 7.77 12.55
C GLY A 16 8.45 6.41 11.93
N VAL A 17 8.72 5.42 12.79
CA VAL A 17 9.10 4.06 12.38
C VAL A 17 7.96 3.09 12.67
N ILE A 18 7.59 2.31 11.66
CA ILE A 18 6.59 1.25 11.75
C ILE A 18 7.29 -0.11 11.82
N ALA A 19 6.90 -0.92 12.80
CA ALA A 19 7.20 -2.35 12.87
C ALA A 19 6.01 -3.13 12.32
N ILE A 20 6.24 -3.95 11.30
CA ILE A 20 5.28 -4.94 10.83
C ILE A 20 5.59 -6.25 11.53
N VAL A 21 4.64 -6.78 12.31
CA VAL A 21 4.88 -7.91 13.20
C VAL A 21 3.93 -9.07 12.96
N GLU A 22 4.38 -10.29 13.20
CA GLU A 22 3.48 -11.45 13.23
C GLU A 22 2.66 -11.48 14.53
N ALA A 23 1.34 -11.47 14.42
CA ALA A 23 0.41 -11.41 15.53
C ALA A 23 -0.69 -12.51 15.46
N PRO A 24 -1.19 -12.97 16.61
CA PRO A 24 -2.33 -13.89 16.67
C PRO A 24 -3.64 -13.28 16.12
N PRO A 25 -4.63 -14.14 15.79
CA PRO A 25 -5.89 -13.74 15.14
C PRO A 25 -6.77 -12.77 15.92
N VAL A 26 -6.64 -12.77 17.24
CA VAL A 26 -7.34 -11.85 18.13
C VAL A 26 -6.26 -11.23 18.99
N ILE A 27 -6.04 -9.94 18.78
CA ILE A 27 -5.09 -9.18 19.56
C ILE A 27 -5.60 -7.77 19.79
N THR A 28 -5.40 -7.29 21.01
CA THR A 28 -5.70 -5.92 21.40
C THR A 28 -4.39 -5.31 21.84
N ILE A 29 -4.00 -4.24 21.16
CA ILE A 29 -2.86 -3.41 21.55
C ILE A 29 -3.40 -1.99 21.69
N GLN A 30 -3.18 -1.38 22.84
CA GLN A 30 -3.60 -0.01 23.09
C GLN A 30 -2.46 0.96 22.77
N PRO A 31 -2.77 2.21 22.35
CA PRO A 31 -1.80 3.30 22.42
C PRO A 31 -1.21 3.39 23.83
N ASP A 32 0.06 3.75 23.92
CA ASP A 32 0.89 3.81 25.12
C ASP A 32 1.18 2.46 25.81
N GLU A 33 0.77 1.34 25.21
CA GLU A 33 1.15 0.00 25.68
C GLU A 33 2.63 -0.29 25.39
N LEU A 34 3.32 -0.90 26.37
CA LEU A 34 4.67 -1.43 26.19
C LEU A 34 4.61 -2.83 25.59
N ILE A 35 5.37 -3.04 24.51
CA ILE A 35 5.52 -4.31 23.82
C ILE A 35 6.99 -4.67 23.65
N GLU A 36 7.25 -5.95 23.47
CA GLU A 36 8.56 -6.47 23.12
C GLU A 36 8.60 -6.83 21.64
N LEU A 37 9.60 -6.35 20.92
CA LEU A 37 9.87 -6.66 19.51
C LEU A 37 11.28 -7.22 19.42
N ASP A 38 11.42 -8.50 19.03
CA ASP A 38 12.71 -9.20 18.89
C ASP A 38 13.66 -9.02 20.11
N GLY A 39 13.10 -9.06 21.32
CA GLY A 39 13.85 -8.92 22.58
C GLY A 39 14.15 -7.48 23.02
N LEU A 40 13.55 -6.48 22.36
CA LEU A 40 13.69 -5.06 22.69
C LEU A 40 12.34 -4.42 23.04
N LEU A 41 12.34 -3.47 23.98
CA LEU A 41 11.11 -2.83 24.47
C LEU A 41 10.76 -1.56 23.70
N TYR A 42 9.49 -1.44 23.33
CA TYR A 42 8.95 -0.30 22.60
C TYR A 42 7.62 0.17 23.20
N CYS A 43 7.34 1.47 23.10
CA CYS A 43 6.01 2.02 23.40
C CYS A 43 5.25 2.23 22.10
N VAL A 44 4.03 1.68 22.05
CA VAL A 44 3.14 1.79 20.89
C VAL A 44 2.52 3.18 20.88
N SER A 45 2.90 4.01 19.92
CA SER A 45 2.32 5.35 19.77
C SER A 45 0.99 5.32 19.01
N HIS A 46 0.86 4.40 18.05
CA HIS A 46 -0.34 4.22 17.26
C HIS A 46 -0.37 2.81 16.65
N VAL A 47 -1.57 2.25 16.46
CA VAL A 47 -1.79 0.96 15.81
C VAL A 47 -2.49 1.22 14.48
N GLU A 48 -1.85 0.90 13.35
CA GLU A 48 -2.44 1.05 12.02
C GLU A 48 -2.80 -0.34 11.45
N SER A 49 -4.08 -0.51 11.11
CA SER A 49 -4.72 -1.65 10.42
C SER A 49 -4.75 -3.01 11.16
N PHE A 50 -5.93 -3.64 11.13
CA PHE A 50 -6.15 -5.04 11.52
C PHE A 50 -6.58 -5.81 10.27
N SER A 51 -5.74 -6.67 9.70
CA SER A 51 -6.22 -7.62 8.66
C SER A 51 -6.86 -8.82 9.35
N TYR A 52 -8.18 -8.97 9.24
CA TYR A 52 -8.91 -10.16 9.70
C TYR A 52 -9.13 -11.14 8.55
N ASP A 53 -8.56 -12.34 8.67
CA ASP A 53 -8.86 -13.49 7.80
C ASP A 53 -9.52 -14.61 8.64
N PRO A 54 -10.79 -14.97 8.40
CA PRO A 54 -11.48 -16.05 9.10
C PRO A 54 -11.07 -17.47 8.63
N GLY A 55 -10.16 -17.62 7.66
CA GLY A 55 -9.95 -18.89 6.94
C GLY A 55 -8.68 -19.69 7.21
N TYR A 56 -7.62 -19.15 7.82
CA TYR A 56 -6.31 -19.85 7.88
C TYR A 56 -5.58 -19.81 9.23
N SER A 57 -4.87 -20.90 9.52
CA SER A 57 -4.19 -21.24 10.78
C SER A 57 -2.71 -20.83 10.84
N ARG A 58 -2.31 -19.69 10.24
CA ARG A 58 -0.95 -19.12 10.38
C ARG A 58 -0.96 -17.59 10.51
N ALA A 59 0.11 -17.07 11.12
CA ALA A 59 0.28 -15.73 11.68
C ALA A 59 -0.14 -14.56 10.77
N ARG A 60 -0.74 -13.53 11.39
CA ARG A 60 -1.20 -12.29 10.73
C ARG A 60 -0.12 -11.23 10.83
N THR A 61 -0.04 -10.27 9.89
CA THR A 61 0.88 -9.13 10.03
C THR A 61 0.16 -7.91 10.61
N LEU A 62 0.79 -7.18 11.52
CA LEU A 62 0.25 -5.99 12.20
C LEU A 62 1.21 -4.81 12.08
N GLY A 63 0.73 -3.64 11.67
CA GLY A 63 1.51 -2.41 11.59
C GLY A 63 1.49 -1.62 12.92
N LEU A 64 2.65 -1.49 13.56
CA LEU A 64 2.82 -0.80 14.83
C LEU A 64 3.72 0.41 14.68
N ILE A 65 3.19 1.62 14.89
CA ILE A 65 4.02 2.83 14.97
C ILE A 65 4.63 2.89 16.37
N VAL A 66 5.93 2.66 16.45
CA VAL A 66 6.66 2.60 17.71
C VAL A 66 7.59 3.79 17.86
N SER A 67 7.58 4.40 19.05
CA SER A 67 8.57 5.41 19.42
C SER A 67 9.66 4.76 20.30
N PRO A 68 10.95 5.08 20.11
CA PRO A 68 11.96 4.74 21.08
C PRO A 68 11.62 5.50 22.37
N THR A 69 11.29 4.78 23.44
CA THR A 69 11.00 5.41 24.72
C THR A 69 12.23 6.21 25.16
N THR A 70 12.04 7.51 25.35
CA THR A 70 13.06 8.32 26.00
C THR A 70 13.24 7.73 27.42
N PRO A 71 14.47 7.46 27.90
CA PRO A 71 14.73 6.69 29.13
C PRO A 71 14.11 7.21 30.45
N ARG A 72 13.35 8.32 30.43
CA ARG A 72 12.84 9.00 31.63
C ARG A 72 11.56 8.43 32.22
N ILE A 73 10.74 7.68 31.46
CA ILE A 73 9.48 7.10 31.98
C ILE A 73 9.68 5.65 32.45
N VAL A 74 10.74 4.97 31.99
CA VAL A 74 10.91 3.52 32.20
C VAL A 74 11.60 3.18 33.54
N THR A 75 12.11 4.16 34.29
CA THR A 75 12.82 3.90 35.56
C THR A 75 11.92 3.39 36.70
N SER A 76 10.61 3.64 36.70
CA SER A 76 9.72 3.13 37.77
C SER A 76 9.19 1.71 37.51
N LEU A 77 9.26 1.22 36.27
CA LEU A 77 8.77 -0.11 35.87
C LEU A 77 9.89 -1.16 35.73
N LEU A 78 11.14 -0.73 35.48
CA LEU A 78 12.29 -1.63 35.29
C LEU A 78 12.86 -2.23 36.59
N GLU A 79 12.46 -1.74 37.77
CA GLU A 79 13.01 -2.25 39.05
C GLU A 79 12.41 -3.59 39.49
N SER A 80 11.29 -4.04 38.89
CA SER A 80 10.59 -5.27 39.31
C SER A 80 10.81 -6.49 38.40
N TYR A 81 11.41 -6.33 37.22
CA TYR A 81 11.64 -7.44 36.28
C TYR A 81 13.07 -7.37 35.71
N ALA A 82 13.92 -8.22 36.27
CA ALA A 82 15.21 -8.75 35.78
C ALA A 82 16.21 -7.80 35.06
N PRO A 83 17.49 -7.81 35.49
CA PRO A 83 18.54 -6.99 34.91
C PRO A 83 18.91 -7.52 33.51
N GLN A 84 19.31 -6.62 32.61
CA GLN A 84 19.86 -6.84 31.24
C GLN A 84 18.95 -6.52 30.04
N ALA A 85 17.87 -5.75 30.20
CA ALA A 85 17.25 -5.10 29.04
C ALA A 85 18.19 -4.01 28.46
N ILE A 86 18.93 -4.34 27.41
CA ILE A 86 19.79 -3.40 26.70
C ILE A 86 18.93 -2.59 25.73
N ILE A 87 18.68 -1.32 26.04
CA ILE A 87 18.04 -0.38 25.11
C ILE A 87 19.04 -0.09 23.98
N ARG A 88 18.76 -0.58 22.77
CA ARG A 88 19.49 -0.16 21.56
C ARG A 88 18.58 0.73 20.73
N ALA A 89 19.11 1.86 20.27
CA ALA A 89 18.49 2.58 19.17
C ALA A 89 18.28 1.59 18.01
N PRO A 90 17.20 1.70 17.22
CA PRO A 90 17.06 0.89 16.01
C PRO A 90 18.34 1.04 15.20
N PRO A 91 18.84 -0.03 14.55
CA PRO A 91 20.05 0.08 13.75
C PRO A 91 19.85 1.25 12.79
N ARG A 92 20.64 2.31 12.97
CA ARG A 92 20.84 3.30 11.92
C ARG A 92 21.50 2.49 10.81
N GLY A 93 20.70 1.99 9.89
CA GLY A 93 21.18 1.57 8.59
C GLY A 93 21.78 2.81 7.95
N THR A 94 23.04 3.11 8.26
CA THR A 94 23.88 3.89 7.37
C THR A 94 23.99 3.03 6.13
N LEU A 95 23.20 3.35 5.10
CA LEU A 95 23.59 2.96 3.75
C LEU A 95 24.98 3.57 3.56
N HIS A 96 26.02 2.73 3.61
CA HIS A 96 27.29 3.10 3.02
C HIS A 96 27.02 3.29 1.53
N MET A 97 26.84 4.54 1.13
CA MET A 97 27.17 4.97 -0.21
C MET A 97 28.68 4.79 -0.36
N THR A 98 29.11 3.69 -0.95
CA THR A 98 30.47 3.58 -1.49
C THR A 98 30.38 3.22 -2.97
N ASP A 99 30.75 4.24 -3.75
CA ASP A 99 31.24 4.24 -5.13
C ASP A 99 30.31 3.74 -6.22
N ILE A 100 29.31 4.57 -6.55
CA ILE A 100 28.85 4.70 -7.92
C ILE A 100 29.49 5.97 -8.48
N SER A 101 30.51 5.78 -9.33
CA SER A 101 31.10 6.85 -10.14
C SER A 101 30.00 7.66 -10.86
N PRO A 102 30.10 8.99 -10.90
CA PRO A 102 29.05 9.83 -11.46
C PRO A 102 29.20 9.93 -12.98
N THR A 103 28.76 8.92 -13.73
CA THR A 103 28.48 9.06 -15.17
C THR A 103 27.60 7.90 -15.65
N ASP A 104 26.32 7.92 -15.30
CA ASP A 104 25.33 7.38 -16.23
C ASP A 104 24.00 8.14 -16.07
N SER A 105 23.68 8.97 -17.04
CA SER A 105 22.45 9.78 -17.11
C SER A 105 21.20 8.93 -17.43
N SER A 106 21.26 7.62 -17.23
CA SER A 106 20.26 6.65 -17.67
C SER A 106 19.37 6.08 -16.55
N ILE A 107 19.70 6.30 -15.26
CA ILE A 107 18.86 5.81 -14.14
C ILE A 107 17.73 6.81 -13.89
N PRO A 108 16.44 6.41 -14.02
CA PRO A 108 15.34 7.28 -13.66
C PRO A 108 15.44 7.61 -12.16
N THR A 109 15.53 8.90 -11.81
CA THR A 109 15.55 9.33 -10.40
C THR A 109 14.25 9.05 -9.66
N ARG A 110 13.20 8.66 -10.38
CA ARG A 110 11.86 8.37 -9.86
C ARG A 110 11.61 6.87 -9.77
N ARG A 111 10.83 6.46 -8.76
CA ARG A 111 10.46 5.04 -8.55
C ARG A 111 9.63 4.53 -9.72
N ARG A 112 9.80 3.27 -10.10
CA ARG A 112 9.04 2.68 -11.22
C ARG A 112 7.63 2.32 -10.78
N ALA A 113 6.62 2.56 -11.62
CA ALA A 113 5.24 2.24 -11.31
C ALA A 113 4.44 1.72 -12.50
N ILE A 114 3.44 0.89 -12.19
CA ILE A 114 2.33 0.53 -13.06
C ILE A 114 1.07 1.18 -12.50
N LEU A 115 0.33 1.87 -13.36
CA LEU A 115 -1.01 2.36 -13.03
C LEU A 115 -2.06 1.38 -13.55
N CYS A 116 -3.09 1.14 -12.75
CA CYS A 116 -4.18 0.28 -13.16
C CYS A 116 -5.51 0.85 -12.66
N ASP A 117 -6.45 1.00 -13.58
CA ASP A 117 -7.85 1.23 -13.26
C ASP A 117 -8.53 -0.01 -12.65
N ILE A 118 -9.70 0.16 -12.03
CA ILE A 118 -10.49 -0.92 -11.45
C ILE A 118 -11.67 -1.31 -12.35
N ASP A 119 -12.67 -0.45 -12.49
CA ASP A 119 -13.96 -0.77 -13.10
C ASP A 119 -13.85 -0.90 -14.62
N GLY A 120 -14.11 -2.09 -15.15
CA GLY A 120 -13.94 -2.43 -16.56
C GLY A 120 -12.50 -2.86 -16.90
N THR A 121 -11.56 -2.67 -15.98
CA THR A 121 -10.15 -3.07 -16.13
C THR A 121 -9.84 -4.38 -15.39
N ILE A 122 -9.72 -4.36 -14.06
CA ILE A 122 -9.53 -5.59 -13.25
C ILE A 122 -10.85 -6.11 -12.66
N ALA A 123 -11.88 -5.26 -12.56
CA ALA A 123 -13.21 -5.59 -12.07
C ALA A 123 -14.23 -5.56 -13.22
N LEU A 124 -14.87 -6.69 -13.50
CA LEU A 124 -15.91 -6.84 -14.52
C LEU A 124 -17.27 -6.71 -13.84
N ARG A 125 -17.92 -5.55 -14.03
CA ARG A 125 -19.19 -5.21 -13.37
C ARG A 125 -20.41 -6.02 -13.80
N GLY A 126 -20.31 -6.78 -14.90
CA GLY A 126 -21.44 -7.50 -15.48
C GLY A 126 -22.62 -6.56 -15.76
N THR A 127 -23.75 -6.80 -15.08
CA THR A 127 -24.97 -6.00 -15.19
C THR A 127 -25.12 -4.91 -14.12
N ARG A 128 -24.14 -4.75 -13.21
CA ARG A 128 -24.17 -3.71 -12.17
C ARG A 128 -24.17 -2.32 -12.79
N ASP A 129 -24.96 -1.41 -12.22
CA ASP A 129 -24.95 0.00 -12.62
C ASP A 129 -23.54 0.58 -12.41
N PRO A 130 -22.97 1.32 -13.38
CA PRO A 130 -21.62 1.86 -13.28
C PRO A 130 -21.38 2.74 -12.04
N TYR A 131 -22.43 3.37 -11.51
CA TYR A 131 -22.38 4.29 -10.38
C TYR A 131 -22.87 3.67 -9.07
N ASP A 132 -23.36 2.43 -9.09
CA ASP A 132 -23.70 1.65 -7.90
C ASP A 132 -22.44 0.96 -7.36
N PHE A 133 -21.70 1.69 -6.53
CA PHE A 133 -20.48 1.18 -5.90
C PHE A 133 -20.74 0.29 -4.68
N GLU A 134 -21.96 0.28 -4.12
CA GLU A 134 -22.31 -0.57 -2.98
C GLU A 134 -22.24 -2.05 -3.36
N GLN A 135 -22.66 -2.38 -4.57
CA GLN A 135 -22.64 -3.74 -5.10
C GLN A 135 -21.30 -4.13 -5.76
N ALA A 136 -20.29 -3.26 -5.72
CA ALA A 136 -19.02 -3.51 -6.40
C ALA A 136 -18.20 -4.67 -5.79
N MET A 137 -18.55 -5.12 -4.58
CA MET A 137 -17.99 -6.34 -3.97
C MET A 137 -18.36 -7.64 -4.69
N GLU A 138 -19.35 -7.60 -5.59
CA GLU A 138 -19.79 -8.76 -6.38
C GLU A 138 -19.23 -8.75 -7.82
N ASP A 139 -18.37 -7.79 -8.17
CA ASP A 139 -17.74 -7.74 -9.48
C ASP A 139 -16.90 -8.98 -9.74
N ALA A 140 -16.95 -9.51 -10.97
CA ALA A 140 -16.08 -10.61 -11.36
C ALA A 140 -14.66 -10.10 -11.61
N VAL A 141 -13.64 -10.95 -11.40
CA VAL A 141 -12.24 -10.57 -11.64
C VAL A 141 -11.87 -10.77 -13.12
N ASN A 142 -11.23 -9.78 -13.72
CA ASN A 142 -10.57 -9.91 -15.02
C ASN A 142 -9.20 -10.58 -14.86
N TRP A 143 -9.21 -11.90 -14.62
CA TRP A 143 -8.00 -12.69 -14.35
C TRP A 143 -6.87 -12.53 -15.38
N PRO A 144 -7.13 -12.45 -16.70
CA PRO A 144 -6.08 -12.20 -17.68
C PRO A 144 -5.26 -10.93 -17.39
N ILE A 145 -5.92 -9.83 -17.01
CA ILE A 145 -5.25 -8.55 -16.72
C ILE A 145 -4.54 -8.62 -15.36
N VAL A 146 -5.16 -9.23 -14.36
CA VAL A 146 -4.52 -9.46 -13.04
C VAL A 146 -3.23 -10.25 -13.19
N HIS A 147 -3.26 -11.40 -13.88
CA HIS A 147 -2.06 -12.22 -14.09
C HIS A 147 -0.98 -11.49 -14.87
N LEU A 148 -1.34 -10.70 -15.88
CA LEU A 148 -0.38 -9.89 -16.63
C LEU A 148 0.31 -8.86 -15.72
N ILE A 149 -0.46 -8.15 -14.89
CA ILE A 149 0.10 -7.19 -13.92
C ILE A 149 1.02 -7.91 -12.93
N GLU A 150 0.63 -9.05 -12.38
CA GLU A 150 1.48 -9.83 -11.47
C GLU A 150 2.79 -10.26 -12.13
N GLN A 151 2.75 -10.70 -13.39
CA GLN A 151 3.95 -11.02 -14.15
C GLN A 151 4.84 -9.80 -14.33
N LEU A 152 4.29 -8.63 -14.67
CA LEU A 152 5.08 -7.39 -14.81
C LEU A 152 5.72 -6.96 -13.48
N LEU A 153 5.00 -7.10 -12.37
CA LEU A 153 5.51 -6.77 -11.03
C LEU A 153 6.62 -7.73 -10.58
N THR A 154 6.57 -9.00 -10.98
CA THR A 154 7.49 -10.05 -10.49
C THR A 154 8.68 -10.33 -11.41
N SER A 155 8.53 -10.12 -12.72
CA SER A 155 9.60 -10.36 -13.70
C SER A 155 10.56 -9.20 -13.88
N SER A 156 10.21 -8.03 -13.34
CA SER A 156 11.02 -6.84 -13.46
C SER A 156 12.33 -6.95 -12.65
N PRO A 157 13.50 -6.60 -13.23
CA PRO A 157 14.79 -6.67 -12.54
C PRO A 157 14.93 -5.60 -11.43
N HIS A 158 14.06 -4.60 -11.42
CA HIS A 158 14.00 -3.59 -10.35
C HIS A 158 12.59 -3.53 -9.76
N PRO A 159 12.44 -3.08 -8.49
CA PRO A 159 11.14 -2.94 -7.86
C PRO A 159 10.19 -2.03 -8.66
N VAL A 160 8.95 -2.47 -8.83
CA VAL A 160 7.87 -1.72 -9.48
C VAL A 160 6.69 -1.64 -8.52
N SER A 161 6.17 -0.43 -8.30
CA SER A 161 4.97 -0.22 -7.49
C SER A 161 3.71 -0.38 -8.33
N LEU A 162 2.70 -1.07 -7.81
CA LEU A 162 1.35 -1.02 -8.39
C LEU A 162 0.55 0.13 -7.76
N ILE A 163 -0.09 0.94 -8.58
CA ILE A 163 -0.97 2.02 -8.14
C ILE A 163 -2.33 1.78 -8.79
N LEU A 164 -3.31 1.41 -7.95
CA LEU A 164 -4.71 1.31 -8.36
C LEU A 164 -5.34 2.71 -8.31
N LEU A 165 -5.96 3.13 -9.40
CA LEU A 165 -6.56 4.46 -9.55
C LEU A 165 -7.97 4.34 -10.13
N SER A 166 -8.99 4.55 -9.30
CA SER A 166 -10.39 4.27 -9.67
C SER A 166 -11.29 5.50 -9.58
N GLY A 167 -12.33 5.51 -10.42
CA GLY A 167 -13.44 6.46 -10.36
C GLY A 167 -14.43 6.21 -9.22
N ARG A 168 -14.33 5.08 -8.51
CA ARG A 168 -15.12 4.80 -7.29
C ARG A 168 -14.90 5.89 -6.25
N GLN A 169 -15.95 6.21 -5.49
CA GLN A 169 -15.86 7.23 -4.45
C GLN A 169 -15.19 6.68 -3.18
N GLU A 170 -14.46 7.55 -2.49
CA GLU A 170 -13.70 7.26 -1.26
C GLU A 170 -14.59 6.69 -0.14
N GLN A 171 -15.87 7.07 -0.07
CA GLN A 171 -16.83 6.50 0.89
C GLN A 171 -17.08 4.99 0.70
N PHE A 172 -16.70 4.42 -0.45
CA PHE A 172 -16.80 2.98 -0.76
C PHE A 172 -15.42 2.30 -0.81
N ARG A 173 -14.43 2.90 -0.13
CA ARG A 173 -13.07 2.35 -0.03
C ARG A 173 -13.08 0.96 0.58
N ASP A 174 -13.77 0.80 1.69
CA ASP A 174 -13.95 -0.47 2.41
C ASP A 174 -14.53 -1.56 1.51
N ILE A 175 -15.52 -1.25 0.68
CA ILE A 175 -16.09 -2.17 -0.31
C ILE A 175 -15.04 -2.58 -1.35
N THR A 176 -14.27 -1.62 -1.84
CA THR A 176 -13.22 -1.85 -2.87
C THR A 176 -12.06 -2.67 -2.30
N GLU A 177 -11.59 -2.34 -1.10
CA GLU A 177 -10.52 -3.06 -0.40
C GLU A 177 -10.98 -4.47 -0.01
N TYR A 178 -12.23 -4.63 0.40
CA TYR A 178 -12.82 -5.94 0.65
C TYR A 178 -12.90 -6.79 -0.62
N TRP A 179 -13.28 -6.21 -1.77
CA TRP A 179 -13.27 -6.92 -3.06
C TRP A 179 -11.85 -7.38 -3.44
N LEU A 180 -10.85 -6.49 -3.34
CA LEU A 180 -9.45 -6.82 -3.58
C LEU A 180 -8.98 -7.95 -2.65
N PHE A 181 -9.32 -7.87 -1.37
CA PHE A 181 -8.97 -8.88 -0.36
C PHE A 181 -9.63 -10.23 -0.61
N ARG A 182 -10.96 -10.26 -0.83
CA ARG A 182 -11.75 -11.48 -1.07
C ARG A 182 -11.18 -12.28 -2.25
N HIS A 183 -10.70 -11.58 -3.28
CA HIS A 183 -10.11 -12.18 -4.48
C HIS A 183 -8.60 -12.34 -4.42
N GLN A 184 -7.96 -12.03 -3.28
CA GLN A 184 -6.51 -12.13 -3.06
C GLN A 184 -5.68 -11.33 -4.07
N LEU A 185 -6.20 -10.16 -4.48
CA LEU A 185 -5.57 -9.31 -5.48
C LEU A 185 -4.51 -8.42 -4.84
N PHE A 186 -3.26 -8.62 -5.25
CA PHE A 186 -2.12 -7.77 -4.88
C PHE A 186 -1.97 -7.50 -3.37
N PRO A 187 -2.06 -8.51 -2.48
CA PRO A 187 -2.34 -8.34 -1.04
C PRO A 187 -1.36 -7.44 -0.26
N THR A 188 -0.19 -7.13 -0.81
CA THR A 188 0.81 -6.23 -0.22
C THR A 188 1.54 -5.35 -1.23
N ARG A 189 1.08 -5.32 -2.49
CA ARG A 189 1.87 -4.76 -3.61
C ARG A 189 1.27 -3.52 -4.24
N HIS A 190 0.14 -3.04 -3.73
CA HIS A 190 -0.60 -1.94 -4.33
C HIS A 190 -0.81 -0.76 -3.37
N SER A 191 -0.96 0.43 -3.95
CA SER A 191 -1.61 1.58 -3.31
C SER A 191 -2.96 1.83 -3.99
N LEU A 192 -3.95 2.34 -3.27
CA LEU A 192 -5.30 2.55 -3.76
C LEU A 192 -5.73 4.03 -3.66
N TRP A 193 -5.91 4.67 -4.81
CA TRP A 193 -6.40 6.04 -4.94
C TRP A 193 -7.79 6.05 -5.56
N LEU A 194 -8.74 6.62 -4.82
CA LEU A 194 -10.13 6.72 -5.20
C LEU A 194 -10.51 8.19 -5.41
N ARG A 195 -11.64 8.40 -6.09
CA ARG A 195 -12.27 9.71 -6.24
C ARG A 195 -12.77 10.21 -4.89
N LEU A 196 -12.55 11.48 -4.57
CA LEU A 196 -13.11 12.08 -3.36
C LEU A 196 -14.65 11.99 -3.36
N THR A 197 -15.24 11.62 -2.22
CA THR A 197 -16.69 11.53 -2.06
C THR A 197 -17.38 12.84 -2.45
N GLY A 198 -18.40 12.74 -3.31
CA GLY A 198 -19.16 13.89 -3.80
C GLY A 198 -18.50 14.71 -4.91
N ASP A 199 -17.30 14.34 -5.39
CA ASP A 199 -16.68 15.00 -6.55
C ASP A 199 -17.42 14.66 -7.85
N PRO A 200 -18.10 15.62 -8.51
CA PRO A 200 -18.94 15.36 -9.67
C PRO A 200 -18.14 15.39 -11.00
N ARG A 201 -16.83 15.70 -10.95
CA ARG A 201 -16.04 15.94 -12.16
C ARG A 201 -15.87 14.65 -12.98
N PRO A 202 -15.70 14.71 -14.31
CA PRO A 202 -15.44 13.51 -15.11
C PRO A 202 -14.19 12.72 -14.63
N ASP A 203 -14.16 11.40 -14.81
CA ASP A 203 -13.02 10.54 -14.43
C ASP A 203 -11.69 11.05 -14.97
N VAL A 204 -11.70 11.51 -16.23
CA VAL A 204 -10.51 12.07 -16.88
C VAL A 204 -9.90 13.22 -16.06
N VAL A 205 -10.73 14.11 -15.51
CA VAL A 205 -10.27 15.25 -14.72
C VAL A 205 -9.71 14.80 -13.38
N VAL A 206 -10.41 13.89 -12.69
CA VAL A 206 -9.99 13.38 -11.38
C VAL A 206 -8.68 12.59 -11.49
N LYS A 207 -8.59 11.68 -12.47
CA LYS A 207 -7.40 10.85 -12.69
C LYS A 207 -6.18 11.68 -13.13
N GLU A 208 -6.37 12.66 -14.02
CA GLU A 208 -5.31 13.58 -14.44
C GLU A 208 -4.81 14.44 -13.27
N GLU A 209 -5.71 14.92 -12.40
CA GLU A 209 -5.34 15.65 -11.20
C GLU A 209 -4.52 14.80 -10.22
N LEU A 210 -4.99 13.57 -9.91
CA LEU A 210 -4.28 12.65 -9.02
C LEU A 210 -2.91 12.26 -9.59
N PHE A 211 -2.82 12.07 -10.91
CA PHE A 211 -1.56 11.81 -11.58
C PHE A 211 -0.56 12.94 -11.38
N HIS A 212 -0.93 14.18 -11.70
CA HIS A 212 -0.01 15.32 -11.59
C HIS A 212 0.40 15.62 -10.16
N ARG A 213 -0.52 15.48 -9.19
CA ARG A 213 -0.26 15.83 -7.79
C ARG A 213 0.57 14.80 -7.05
N ILE A 214 0.34 13.52 -7.32
CA ILE A 214 0.81 12.43 -6.44
C ILE A 214 1.77 11.49 -7.20
N ILE A 215 1.46 11.18 -8.45
CA ILE A 215 2.15 10.12 -9.18
C ILE A 215 3.36 10.66 -9.94
N ALA A 216 3.16 11.66 -10.82
CA ALA A 216 4.20 12.19 -11.69
C ALA A 216 5.46 12.71 -10.97
N PRO A 217 5.36 13.35 -9.77
CA PRO A 217 6.55 13.81 -9.04
C PRO A 217 7.43 12.66 -8.52
N GLU A 218 6.82 11.55 -8.14
CA GLU A 218 7.46 10.45 -7.40
C GLU A 218 7.82 9.25 -8.28
N PHE A 219 7.08 9.07 -9.39
CA PHE A 219 7.11 7.86 -10.18
C PHE A 219 7.44 8.09 -11.66
N HIS A 220 8.17 7.13 -12.21
CA HIS A 220 8.26 6.87 -13.64
C HIS A 220 7.27 5.76 -13.99
N VAL A 221 6.16 6.13 -14.64
CA VAL A 221 5.09 5.20 -15.01
C VAL A 221 5.46 4.48 -16.30
N GLU A 222 5.54 3.15 -16.24
CA GLU A 222 5.86 2.33 -17.42
C GLU A 222 4.64 1.96 -18.25
N TYR A 223 3.58 1.56 -17.55
CA TYR A 223 2.36 1.07 -18.15
C TYR A 223 1.17 1.63 -17.39
N VAL A 224 0.12 1.95 -18.15
CA VAL A 224 -1.21 2.25 -17.63
C VAL A 224 -2.19 1.24 -18.20
N PHE A 225 -2.95 0.58 -17.35
CA PHE A 225 -4.08 -0.27 -17.71
C PHE A 225 -5.38 0.49 -17.44
N ASP A 226 -6.18 0.71 -18.47
CA ASP A 226 -7.47 1.43 -18.37
C ASP A 226 -8.36 0.94 -19.51
N ASP A 227 -9.68 1.03 -19.39
CA ASP A 227 -10.62 0.53 -20.39
C ASP A 227 -11.31 1.67 -21.17
N ARG A 228 -11.62 2.78 -20.48
CA ARG A 228 -12.48 3.86 -20.98
C ARG A 228 -11.78 4.75 -22.00
N ASN A 229 -12.38 4.92 -23.18
CA ASN A 229 -11.79 5.64 -24.31
C ASN A 229 -11.29 7.04 -23.95
N THR A 230 -12.08 7.80 -23.18
CA THR A 230 -11.76 9.18 -22.80
C THR A 230 -10.56 9.26 -21.85
N VAL A 231 -10.44 8.29 -20.94
CA VAL A 231 -9.35 8.19 -19.95
C VAL A 231 -8.08 7.66 -20.61
N VAL A 232 -8.19 6.61 -21.43
CA VAL A 232 -7.10 6.09 -22.27
C VAL A 232 -6.51 7.19 -23.17
N ALA A 233 -7.37 7.98 -23.83
CA ALA A 233 -6.91 9.09 -24.66
C ALA A 233 -6.14 10.13 -23.83
N MET A 234 -6.58 10.42 -22.60
CA MET A 234 -5.85 11.32 -21.69
C MET A 234 -4.49 10.77 -21.32
N TRP A 235 -4.38 9.49 -20.91
CA TRP A 235 -3.07 8.90 -20.58
C TRP A 235 -2.09 8.98 -21.74
N ARG A 236 -2.57 8.72 -22.97
CA ARG A 236 -1.76 8.86 -24.19
C ARG A 236 -1.35 10.31 -24.46
N ARG A 237 -2.23 11.30 -24.24
CA ARG A 237 -1.87 12.74 -24.35
C ARG A 237 -0.79 13.14 -23.35
N LEU A 238 -0.79 12.55 -22.15
CA LEU A 238 0.25 12.78 -21.13
C LEU A 238 1.58 12.07 -21.46
N GLY A 239 1.67 11.38 -22.60
CA GLY A 239 2.88 10.67 -23.04
C GLY A 239 3.08 9.31 -22.39
N LEU A 240 2.05 8.74 -21.74
CA LEU A 240 2.13 7.44 -21.10
C LEU A 240 1.75 6.30 -22.05
N THR A 241 2.40 5.15 -21.91
CA THR A 241 2.03 3.91 -22.58
C THR A 241 0.77 3.33 -21.93
N CYS A 242 -0.39 3.54 -22.56
CA CYS A 242 -1.67 3.04 -22.08
C CYS A 242 -2.16 1.83 -22.87
N LEU A 243 -2.26 0.69 -22.19
CA LEU A 243 -2.84 -0.55 -22.67
C LEU A 243 -4.34 -0.51 -22.40
N GLN A 244 -5.11 -0.43 -23.48
CA GLN A 244 -6.56 -0.46 -23.40
C GLN A 244 -7.05 -1.91 -23.37
N VAL A 245 -7.71 -2.32 -22.28
CA VAL A 245 -7.98 -3.74 -22.01
C VAL A 245 -9.36 -4.24 -22.44
N ALA A 246 -10.28 -3.33 -22.76
CA ALA A 246 -11.62 -3.63 -23.23
C ALA A 246 -12.19 -2.49 -24.10
N ASP A 247 -13.34 -2.72 -24.74
CA ASP A 247 -14.10 -1.67 -25.44
C ASP A 247 -14.58 -0.60 -24.45
N GLY A 248 -14.22 0.66 -24.70
CA GLY A 248 -14.37 1.76 -23.73
C GLY A 248 -15.31 2.89 -24.14
N ALA A 249 -16.27 2.66 -25.03
CA ALA A 249 -17.10 3.71 -25.63
C ALA A 249 -18.27 4.16 -24.72
N PHE A 250 -17.97 4.77 -23.57
CA PHE A 250 -18.93 5.28 -22.58
C PHE A 250 -18.34 6.37 -21.67
#